data_AF-A0A1X0SXZ3-F1
#
_entry.id   AF-A0A1X0SXZ3-F1
#
_cell.length_a   1.000
_cell.length_b   1.000
_cell.length_c   1.000
_cell.angle_alpha   90.00
_cell.angle_beta   90.00
_cell.angle_gamma   90.00
#
_symmetry.space_group_name_H-M   'P 1'
#
loop_
_entity.id
_entity.type
_entity.pdbx_description
1 polymer ?
#
loop_
_entity_poly.entity_id
_entity_poly.type
_entity_poly.pdbx_seq_one_letter_code
_entity_poly.pdbx_strand_id
1 'polypeptide(L)'
;MARRCGLRCVLDPSFADRIDLRCLPGLYAVTLNPEEARRLAGTGSDGIEGARKAAQALADQGIAVMCIKLSDGSCLLRHEG
;
A
#
# COMPACT_ATOMS: atom_id res chain seq x y z
N MET A 1 -13.90 -0.42 13.44
CA MET A 1 -13.88 -0.48 14.91
C MET A 1 -12.46 -0.34 15.48
N ALA A 2 -11.45 -1.09 15.00
CA ALA A 2 -10.07 -0.99 15.50
C ALA A 2 -9.50 0.45 15.57
N ARG A 3 -9.66 1.26 14.51
CA ARG A 3 -9.26 2.69 14.51
C ARG A 3 -9.91 3.51 15.64
N ARG A 4 -11.21 3.28 15.89
CA ARG A 4 -11.97 3.99 16.93
C ARG A 4 -11.51 3.62 18.34
N CYS A 5 -10.80 2.50 18.48
CA CYS A 5 -10.20 2.04 19.73
C CYS A 5 -8.72 2.46 19.87
N GLY A 6 -8.20 3.34 18.99
CA GLY A 6 -6.81 3.79 19.02
C GLY A 6 -5.80 2.73 18.54
N LEU A 7 -6.25 1.65 17.91
CA LEU A 7 -5.38 0.58 17.43
C LEU A 7 -4.86 0.88 16.02
N ARG A 8 -3.57 0.57 15.78
CA ARG A 8 -2.98 0.58 14.45
C ARG A 8 -3.68 -0.44 13.57
N CYS A 9 -4.09 -0.01 12.38
CA CYS A 9 -4.81 -0.86 11.44
C CYS A 9 -3.91 -1.23 10.27
N VAL A 10 -3.86 -2.52 9.97
CA VAL A 10 -3.18 -3.08 8.80
C VAL A 10 -4.24 -3.57 7.84
N LEU A 11 -4.11 -3.22 6.56
CA LEU A 11 -4.93 -3.78 5.49
C LEU A 11 -4.11 -4.80 4.70
N ASP A 12 -4.58 -6.05 4.66
CA ASP A 12 -4.08 -7.08 3.76
C ASP A 12 -5.22 -7.49 2.81
N PRO A 13 -5.24 -6.95 1.58
CA PRO A 13 -6.29 -7.27 0.62
C PRO A 13 -6.08 -8.67 0.08
N SER A 14 -7.08 -9.54 0.29
CA SER A 14 -7.08 -10.89 -0.29
C SER A 14 -7.28 -10.89 -1.82
N PHE A 15 -7.82 -9.80 -2.38
CA PHE A 15 -7.99 -9.59 -3.83
C PHE A 15 -7.79 -8.12 -4.20
N ALA A 16 -7.03 -7.86 -5.28
CA ALA A 16 -6.65 -6.54 -5.77
C ALA A 16 -7.82 -5.57 -6.01
N ASP A 17 -8.93 -6.11 -6.49
CA ASP A 17 -10.08 -5.32 -6.96
C ASP A 17 -11.01 -4.88 -5.83
N ARG A 18 -10.71 -5.26 -4.58
CA ARG A 18 -11.59 -5.06 -3.42
C ARG A 18 -11.10 -4.01 -2.44
N ILE A 19 -10.06 -3.26 -2.78
CA ILE A 19 -9.59 -2.16 -1.93
C ILE A 19 -10.51 -0.96 -2.12
N ASP A 20 -11.44 -0.79 -1.19
CA ASP A 20 -12.20 0.44 -1.08
C ASP A 20 -11.26 1.58 -0.65
N LEU A 21 -11.05 2.55 -1.55
CA LEU A 21 -10.17 3.70 -1.31
C LEU A 21 -10.55 4.49 -0.05
N ARG A 22 -11.83 4.44 0.36
CA ARG A 22 -12.32 5.08 1.60
C ARG A 22 -11.74 4.43 2.85
N CYS A 23 -11.19 3.23 2.74
CA CYS A 23 -10.51 2.55 3.84
C CYS A 23 -9.06 3.00 4.01
N LEU A 24 -8.44 3.69 3.03
CA LEU A 24 -7.03 4.10 3.11
C LEU A 24 -6.71 5.13 4.20
N PRO A 25 -7.52 6.20 4.41
CA PRO A 25 -7.19 7.21 5.41
C PRO A 25 -7.06 6.65 6.82
N GLY A 26 -5.90 6.85 7.46
CA GLY A 26 -5.62 6.35 8.81
C GLY A 26 -5.26 4.86 8.88
N LEU A 27 -4.88 4.22 7.77
CA LEU A 27 -4.15 2.94 7.84
C LEU A 27 -2.74 3.21 8.36
N TYR A 28 -2.28 2.32 9.23
CA TYR A 28 -0.88 2.32 9.63
C TYR A 28 -0.03 1.58 8.61
N ALA A 29 -0.53 0.42 8.14
CA ALA A 29 0.18 -0.38 7.15
C ALA A 29 -0.76 -0.97 6.10
N VAL A 30 -0.20 -1.29 4.93
CA VAL A 30 -0.88 -2.05 3.87
C VAL A 30 0.08 -3.00 3.17
N THR A 31 -0.42 -4.16 2.76
CA THR A 31 0.29 -5.07 1.86
C THR A 31 -0.35 -4.98 0.47
N LEU A 32 0.47 -4.97 -0.57
CA LEU A 32 0.03 -4.81 -1.96
C LEU A 32 0.88 -5.67 -2.89
N ASN A 33 0.45 -5.87 -4.12
CA ASN A 33 1.31 -6.21 -5.24
C ASN A 33 1.60 -4.95 -6.11
N PRO A 34 2.51 -5.00 -7.11
CA PRO A 34 2.83 -3.84 -7.94
C PRO A 34 1.65 -3.27 -8.73
N GLU A 35 0.71 -4.11 -9.17
CA GLU A 35 -0.48 -3.64 -9.90
C GLU A 35 -1.41 -2.86 -8.97
N GLU A 36 -1.69 -3.41 -7.79
CA GLU A 36 -2.51 -2.78 -6.75
C GLU A 36 -1.92 -1.46 -6.30
N ALA A 37 -0.61 -1.43 -5.99
CA ALA A 37 0.07 -0.21 -5.58
C ALA A 37 -0.07 0.89 -6.63
N ARG A 38 0.10 0.56 -7.90
CA ARG A 38 -0.01 1.52 -9.01
C ARG A 38 -1.44 2.00 -9.21
N ARG A 39 -2.41 1.09 -9.16
CA ARG A 39 -3.83 1.41 -9.25
C ARG A 39 -4.24 2.36 -8.13
N LEU A 40 -3.85 2.08 -6.88
CA LEU A 40 -4.15 2.93 -5.73
C LEU A 40 -3.42 4.28 -5.80
N ALA A 41 -2.18 4.28 -6.29
CA ALA A 41 -1.38 5.49 -6.42
C ALA A 41 -1.75 6.35 -7.65
N GLY A 42 -2.53 5.82 -8.59
CA GLY A 42 -2.78 6.46 -9.89
C GLY A 42 -1.53 6.60 -10.76
N THR A 43 -0.58 5.66 -10.66
CA THR A 43 0.70 5.70 -11.41
C THR A 43 0.75 4.64 -12.52
N GLY A 44 1.44 4.94 -13.63
CA GLY A 44 1.42 4.09 -14.84
C GLY A 44 2.70 3.31 -15.17
N SER A 45 3.81 3.50 -14.44
CA SER A 45 5.08 2.84 -14.77
C SER A 45 5.15 1.41 -14.27
N ASP A 46 5.65 0.46 -15.07
CA ASP A 46 5.89 -0.93 -14.69
C ASP A 46 7.20 -1.14 -13.89
N GLY A 47 7.35 -2.34 -13.32
CA GLY A 47 8.57 -2.79 -12.67
C GLY A 47 8.83 -2.18 -11.29
N ILE A 48 10.04 -2.40 -10.79
CA ILE A 48 10.42 -1.99 -9.42
C ILE A 48 10.37 -0.48 -9.21
N GLU A 49 10.73 0.30 -10.23
CA GLU A 49 10.66 1.76 -10.17
C GLU A 49 9.21 2.25 -10.13
N GLY A 50 8.30 1.56 -10.82
CA GLY A 50 6.87 1.80 -10.70
C GLY A 50 6.32 1.50 -9.31
N ALA A 51 6.70 0.37 -8.72
CA ALA A 51 6.35 0.04 -7.35
C ALA A 51 6.88 1.08 -6.35
N ARG A 52 8.12 1.57 -6.53
CA ARG A 52 8.72 2.62 -5.70
C ARG A 52 7.94 3.93 -5.79
N LYS A 53 7.60 4.39 -7.01
CA LYS A 53 6.80 5.61 -7.23
C LYS A 53 5.40 5.50 -6.62
N ALA A 54 4.76 4.33 -6.79
CA ALA A 54 3.48 4.06 -6.19
C ALA A 54 3.54 4.11 -4.65
N ALA A 55 4.55 3.47 -4.05
CA ALA A 55 4.77 3.53 -2.61
C ALA A 55 4.97 4.97 -2.11
N GLN A 56 5.71 5.80 -2.86
CA GLN A 56 5.88 7.21 -2.48
C GLN A 56 4.56 7.99 -2.55
N ALA A 57 3.78 7.85 -3.63
CA ALA A 57 2.50 8.55 -3.75
C ALA A 57 1.48 8.15 -2.67
N LEU A 58 1.50 6.89 -2.22
CA LEU A 58 0.66 6.41 -1.12
C LEU A 58 1.19 6.84 0.25
N ALA A 59 2.50 7.03 0.39
CA ALA A 59 3.11 7.60 1.58
C ALA A 59 2.68 9.06 1.78
N ASP A 60 2.62 9.83 0.69
CA ASP A 60 2.16 11.22 0.71
C ASP A 60 0.68 11.32 1.12
N GLN A 61 -0.08 10.22 1.07
CA GLN A 61 -1.46 10.10 1.57
C GLN A 61 -1.53 9.66 3.05
N GLY A 62 -0.39 9.51 3.73
CA GLY A 62 -0.30 9.25 5.16
C GLY A 62 -0.24 7.77 5.57
N ILE A 63 0.06 6.85 4.65
CA ILE A 63 0.27 5.43 4.98
C ILE A 63 1.71 5.22 5.45
N ALA A 64 1.91 4.92 6.74
CA ALA A 64 3.24 4.85 7.34
C ALA A 64 4.09 3.65 6.86
N VAL A 65 3.47 2.49 6.62
CA VAL A 65 4.17 1.25 6.24
C VAL A 65 3.52 0.58 5.04
N MET A 66 4.32 0.15 4.07
CA MET A 66 3.86 -0.56 2.88
C MET A 66 4.77 -1.72 2.54
N CYS A 67 4.17 -2.88 2.31
CA CYS A 67 4.86 -4.06 1.78
C CYS A 67 4.33 -4.37 0.39
N ILE A 68 5.15 -4.23 -0.65
CA ILE A 68 4.79 -4.55 -2.03
C ILE A 68 5.44 -5.88 -2.43
N LYS A 69 4.60 -6.92 -2.53
CA LYS A 69 4.93 -8.30 -2.89
C LYS A 69 5.29 -8.38 -4.38
N LEU A 70 6.57 -8.58 -4.70
CA LEU A 70 7.06 -8.64 -6.08
C LEU A 70 6.90 -10.06 -6.66
N SER A 71 6.79 -10.16 -7.98
CA SER A 71 6.52 -11.42 -8.68
C SER A 71 7.68 -12.43 -8.62
N ASP A 72 8.89 -11.96 -8.34
CA ASP A 72 10.09 -12.79 -8.14
C ASP A 72 10.17 -13.40 -6.73
N GLY A 73 9.14 -13.21 -5.91
CA GLY A 73 9.07 -13.69 -4.53
C GLY A 73 9.72 -12.76 -3.51
N SER A 74 10.30 -11.64 -3.95
CA SER A 74 10.83 -10.61 -3.06
C SER A 74 9.74 -9.62 -2.59
N CYS A 75 10.10 -8.70 -1.70
CA CYS A 75 9.19 -7.68 -1.21
C CYS A 75 9.91 -6.34 -1.10
N LEU A 76 9.31 -5.30 -1.67
CA LEU A 76 9.71 -3.92 -1.42
C LEU A 76 9.04 -3.46 -0.12
N LEU A 77 9.84 -3.02 0.84
CA LEU A 77 9.37 -2.38 2.06
C LEU A 77 9.56 -0.87 1.95
N ARG A 78 8.47 -0.12 2.11
CA ARG A 78 8.52 1.31 2.45
C ARG A 78 8.09 1.44 3.91
N HIS A 79 8.88 2.12 4.71
CA HIS A 79 8.50 2.53 6.05
C HIS A 79 8.89 3.99 6.29
N GLU A 80 8.21 4.66 7.21
CA GLU A 80 8.70 5.93 7.76
C GLU A 80 9.95 5.68 8.61
N GLY A 81 10.98 6.47 8.36
CA GLY A 81 12.21 6.59 9.12
C GLY A 81 12.62 8.06 9.15
#